data_AF-A0A259IRV6-F1
#
_entry.id   AF-A0A259IRV6-F1
#
_cell.length_a   1.000
_cell.length_b   1.000
_cell.length_c   1.000
_cell.angle_alpha   90.00
_cell.angle_beta   90.00
_cell.angle_gamma   90.00
#
_symmetry.space_group_name_H-M   'P 1'
#
loop_
_entity.id
_entity.type
_entity.pdbx_description
1 polymer ?
#
loop_
_entity_poly.entity_id
_entity_poly.type
_entity_poly.pdbx_seq_one_letter_code
_entity_poly.pdbx_strand_id
1 'polypeptide(L)'
;MISRAALSVFAALLALAMFALPAPAVAQQNAAADSSLRLRVGDILTIAMPGEPAFNRDFLIDRSGRITLPEVGDVDLAGRTMAEATLEVREALSKAFRDLGRMTVTLKER
;
A
#
# COMPACT_ATOMS: atom_id res chain seq x y z
N MET A 1 72.02 -16.15 25.86
CA MET A 1 72.02 -14.96 26.73
C MET A 1 71.06 -13.93 26.14
N ILE A 2 69.99 -13.64 26.90
CA ILE A 2 69.29 -12.33 26.98
C ILE A 2 68.47 -11.93 25.73
N SER A 3 67.18 -12.26 25.66
CA SER A 3 66.00 -11.52 26.19
C SER A 3 65.44 -10.41 25.27
N ARG A 4 64.18 -10.64 24.87
CA ARG A 4 63.03 -9.71 24.88
C ARG A 4 63.09 -8.43 24.04
N ALA A 5 62.28 -8.43 22.98
CA ALA A 5 61.24 -7.42 22.69
C ALA A 5 60.59 -7.86 21.38
N ALA A 6 59.38 -8.39 21.41
CA ALA A 6 58.19 -7.58 21.20
C ALA A 6 58.34 -6.67 19.97
N LEU A 7 57.77 -7.11 18.85
CA LEU A 7 56.58 -6.48 18.27
C LEU A 7 56.66 -6.46 16.73
N SER A 8 55.59 -7.02 16.17
CA SER A 8 55.00 -6.73 14.87
C SER A 8 55.52 -7.43 13.62
N VAL A 9 54.52 -7.59 12.73
CA VAL A 9 54.60 -7.90 11.30
C VAL A 9 54.71 -9.43 11.10
N PHE A 10 53.85 -10.18 10.41
CA PHE A 10 52.73 -9.94 9.50
C PHE A 10 52.38 -11.33 8.95
N ALA A 11 51.15 -11.54 8.49
CA ALA A 11 50.74 -12.64 7.61
C ALA A 11 50.74 -14.09 8.14
N ALA A 12 49.53 -14.63 8.35
CA ALA A 12 49.06 -15.89 7.75
C ALA A 12 47.59 -16.09 8.17
N LEU A 13 46.60 -15.68 7.37
CA LEU A 13 45.91 -16.53 6.38
C LEU A 13 45.54 -17.93 6.92
N LEU A 14 44.26 -18.13 7.26
CA LEU A 14 43.27 -18.87 6.42
C LEU A 14 42.22 -19.64 7.27
N ALA A 15 40.94 -19.45 6.88
CA ALA A 15 39.82 -20.39 6.98
C ALA A 15 39.13 -20.67 8.34
N LEU A 16 38.00 -19.97 8.58
CA LEU A 16 36.67 -20.56 8.84
C LEU A 16 35.61 -19.44 8.75
N ALA A 17 34.97 -19.20 7.59
CA ALA A 17 33.69 -19.78 7.18
C ALA A 17 32.56 -19.64 8.21
N MET A 18 31.44 -19.04 7.76
CA MET A 18 30.14 -18.84 8.44
C MET A 18 30.13 -17.66 9.43
N PHE A 19 29.35 -16.59 9.27
CA PHE A 19 27.96 -16.54 8.82
C PHE A 19 27.64 -15.09 8.42
N ALA A 20 27.88 -14.74 7.15
CA ALA A 20 27.37 -13.50 6.57
C ALA A 20 25.91 -13.74 6.15
N LEU A 21 24.95 -13.37 6.99
CA LEU A 21 23.55 -13.23 6.60
C LEU A 21 23.35 -11.85 5.94
N PRO A 22 23.16 -11.74 4.62
CA PRO A 22 22.49 -10.58 4.08
C PRO A 22 21.03 -10.65 4.54
N ALA A 23 20.62 -9.74 5.43
CA ALA A 23 19.21 -9.56 5.75
C ALA A 23 18.48 -9.16 4.46
N PRO A 24 17.35 -9.80 4.09
CA PRO A 24 16.53 -9.28 3.02
C PRO A 24 15.98 -7.94 3.50
N ALA A 25 16.41 -6.87 2.84
CA ALA A 25 15.75 -5.58 2.92
C ALA A 25 14.29 -5.81 2.50
N VAL A 26 13.38 -5.85 3.47
CA VAL A 26 11.95 -5.88 3.22
C VAL A 26 11.63 -4.56 2.51
N ALA A 27 11.44 -4.65 1.20
CA ALA A 27 10.94 -3.60 0.36
C ALA A 27 9.51 -3.26 0.80
N GLN A 28 9.35 -2.35 1.75
CA GLN A 28 8.08 -1.67 1.98
C GLN A 28 8.11 -0.35 1.20
N GLN A 29 8.21 -0.44 -0.12
CA GLN A 29 8.07 0.70 -1.02
C GLN A 29 6.66 0.76 -1.58
N ASN A 30 6.11 1.97 -1.59
CA ASN A 30 4.91 2.45 -2.29
C ASN A 30 3.53 2.36 -1.60
N ALA A 31 3.42 2.90 -0.39
CA ALA A 31 2.12 3.40 0.09
C ALA A 31 1.84 4.88 -0.31
N ALA A 32 2.80 5.57 -0.94
CA ALA A 32 2.75 7.02 -1.13
C ALA A 32 2.87 7.51 -2.60
N ALA A 33 2.86 6.62 -3.59
CA ALA A 33 3.16 6.97 -4.98
C ALA A 33 1.97 7.51 -5.81
N ASP A 34 0.73 7.49 -5.28
CA ASP A 34 -0.47 7.81 -6.07
C ASP A 34 -1.19 9.11 -5.64
N SER A 35 -0.54 10.02 -4.93
CA SER A 35 -1.18 11.29 -4.52
C SER A 35 -1.49 12.23 -5.70
N SER A 36 -0.77 12.10 -6.82
CA SER A 36 -1.03 12.83 -8.07
C SER A 36 -1.78 12.00 -9.11
N LEU A 37 -2.01 10.71 -8.83
CA LEU A 37 -2.72 9.84 -9.76
C LEU A 37 -4.20 10.17 -9.74
N ARG A 38 -4.73 10.46 -10.93
CA ARG A 38 -6.17 10.62 -11.15
C ARG A 38 -6.78 9.33 -11.68
N LEU A 39 -7.91 8.98 -11.09
CA LEU A 39 -8.76 7.88 -11.49
C LEU A 39 -9.37 8.14 -12.87
N ARG A 40 -9.59 7.05 -13.62
CA ARG A 40 -10.10 7.07 -14.99
C ARG A 40 -11.25 6.08 -15.15
N VAL A 41 -12.05 6.32 -16.18
CA VAL A 41 -13.05 5.35 -16.65
C VAL A 41 -12.36 4.03 -16.98
N GLY A 42 -12.88 2.92 -16.45
CA GLY A 42 -12.29 1.59 -16.59
C GLY A 42 -11.45 1.15 -15.39
N ASP A 43 -11.05 2.07 -14.49
CA ASP A 43 -10.30 1.71 -13.29
C ASP A 43 -11.17 0.83 -12.36
N ILE A 44 -10.51 -0.12 -11.68
CA ILE A 44 -11.14 -1.02 -10.71
C ILE A 44 -10.65 -0.67 -9.32
N LEU A 45 -11.58 -0.28 -8.47
CA LEU A 45 -11.35 0.05 -7.07
C LEU A 45 -11.80 -1.11 -6.18
N THR A 46 -10.99 -1.44 -5.18
CA THR A 46 -11.37 -2.32 -4.09
C THR A 46 -11.62 -1.46 -2.85
N ILE A 47 -12.85 -1.51 -2.36
CA ILE A 47 -13.28 -0.81 -1.15
C ILE A 47 -13.47 -1.85 -0.06
N ALA A 48 -12.60 -1.88 0.94
CA ALA A 48 -12.70 -2.82 2.04
C ALA A 48 -13.36 -2.15 3.24
N MET A 49 -14.48 -2.71 3.70
CA MET A 49 -15.16 -2.27 4.91
C MET A 49 -15.36 -3.46 5.88
N PRO A 50 -14.65 -3.50 7.01
CA PRO A 50 -14.74 -4.61 7.95
C PRO A 50 -16.16 -4.81 8.47
N GLY A 51 -16.66 -6.04 8.39
CA GLY A 51 -18.00 -6.39 8.85
C GLY A 51 -19.10 -6.15 7.81
N GLU A 52 -18.79 -5.60 6.63
CA GLU A 52 -19.78 -5.36 5.58
C GLU A 52 -19.49 -6.19 4.32
N PRO A 53 -20.19 -7.33 4.12
CA PRO A 53 -19.92 -8.24 3.00
C PRO A 53 -20.30 -7.63 1.64
N ALA A 54 -21.17 -6.61 1.61
CA ALA A 54 -21.55 -5.93 0.38
C ALA A 54 -20.33 -5.29 -0.32
N PHE A 55 -19.31 -4.90 0.44
CA PHE A 55 -18.08 -4.27 -0.03
C PHE A 55 -16.94 -5.27 -0.30
N ASN A 56 -17.13 -6.57 -0.06
CA ASN A 56 -16.14 -7.59 -0.41
C ASN A 56 -16.14 -7.91 -1.92
N ARG A 57 -16.15 -6.86 -2.76
CA ARG A 57 -16.16 -6.95 -4.22
C ARG A 57 -15.39 -5.78 -4.82
N ASP A 58 -15.15 -5.90 -6.12
CA ASP A 58 -14.53 -4.85 -6.90
C ASP A 58 -15.59 -3.88 -7.45
N PHE A 59 -15.21 -2.61 -7.54
CA PHE A 59 -16.03 -1.52 -8.04
C PHE A 59 -15.37 -0.92 -9.28
N LEU A 60 -16.02 -1.10 -10.42
CA LEU A 60 -15.56 -0.57 -11.70
C LEU A 60 -16.05 0.87 -11.88
N ILE A 61 -15.15 1.77 -12.28
CA ILE A 61 -15.54 3.10 -12.75
C ILE A 61 -16.18 2.97 -14.13
N ASP A 62 -17.49 3.23 -14.19
CA ASP A 62 -18.31 3.10 -15.38
C ASP A 62 -17.94 4.12 -16.47
N ARG A 63 -18.59 4.02 -17.64
CA ARG A 63 -18.38 4.96 -18.76
C ARG A 63 -18.76 6.41 -18.43
N SER A 64 -19.58 6.59 -17.40
CA SER A 64 -20.01 7.90 -16.93
C SER A 64 -19.03 8.50 -15.92
N GLY A 65 -17.98 7.77 -15.53
CA GLY A 65 -17.00 8.17 -14.52
C GLY A 65 -17.42 7.90 -13.08
N ARG A 66 -18.44 7.07 -12.86
CA ARG A 66 -19.02 6.79 -11.54
C ARG A 66 -18.83 5.34 -11.13
N ILE A 67 -18.85 5.08 -9.83
CA ILE A 67 -19.00 3.74 -9.27
C ILE A 67 -20.36 3.62 -8.60
N THR A 68 -20.98 2.44 -8.67
CA THR A 68 -22.23 2.17 -7.96
C THR A 68 -21.91 1.48 -6.63
N LEU A 69 -22.16 2.16 -5.53
CA LEU A 69 -21.98 1.64 -4.18
C LEU A 69 -23.30 1.11 -3.59
N PRO A 70 -23.23 0.09 -2.72
CA PRO A 70 -24.36 -0.32 -1.89
C PRO A 70 -24.86 0.84 -1.03
N GLU A 71 -26.17 0.87 -0.75
CA GLU A 71 -26.88 1.85 0.08
C GLU A 71 -26.95 3.30 -0.44
N VAL A 72 -25.90 3.77 -1.14
CA VAL A 72 -25.76 5.19 -1.53
C VAL A 72 -25.81 5.42 -3.03
N GLY A 73 -25.75 4.36 -3.84
CA GLY A 73 -25.85 4.42 -5.29
C GLY A 73 -24.60 4.99 -5.94
N ASP A 74 -24.78 5.82 -6.97
CA ASP A 74 -23.68 6.27 -7.81
C ASP A 74 -22.84 7.38 -7.16
N VAL A 75 -21.52 7.24 -7.23
CA VAL A 75 -20.52 8.20 -6.73
C VAL A 75 -19.53 8.55 -7.83
N ASP A 76 -19.25 9.85 -8.02
CA ASP A 76 -18.40 10.36 -9.09
C ASP A 76 -16.92 10.34 -8.71
N LEU A 77 -16.13 9.50 -9.39
CA LEU A 77 -14.73 9.29 -9.03
C LEU A 77 -13.75 9.61 -10.18
N ALA A 78 -14.23 9.72 -11.42
CA ALA A 78 -13.35 10.00 -12.55
C ALA A 78 -12.68 11.38 -12.42
N GLY A 79 -11.37 11.42 -12.70
CA GLY A 79 -10.57 12.64 -12.60
C GLY A 79 -10.20 13.04 -11.17
N ARG A 80 -10.73 12.35 -10.15
CA ARG A 80 -10.35 12.50 -8.73
C ARG A 80 -9.06 11.75 -8.44
N THR A 81 -8.29 12.26 -7.49
CA THR A 81 -7.18 11.53 -6.90
C THR A 81 -7.69 10.43 -5.96
N MET A 82 -6.83 9.47 -5.61
CA MET A 82 -7.19 8.44 -4.62
C MET A 82 -7.64 9.04 -3.28
N ALA A 83 -7.02 10.14 -2.85
CA ALA A 83 -7.39 10.83 -1.62
C ALA A 83 -8.77 11.49 -1.71
N GLU A 84 -9.03 12.22 -2.81
CA GLU A 84 -10.34 12.83 -3.06
C GLU A 84 -11.44 11.78 -3.20
N ALA A 85 -11.17 10.69 -3.93
CA ALA A 85 -12.09 9.58 -4.10
C ALA A 85 -12.44 8.92 -2.76
N THR A 86 -11.44 8.69 -1.90
CA THR A 86 -11.67 8.15 -0.56
C THR A 86 -12.56 9.08 0.28
N LEU A 87 -12.39 10.40 0.16
CA LEU A 87 -13.23 11.39 0.84
C LEU A 87 -14.66 11.38 0.31
N GLU A 88 -14.85 11.41 -1.01
CA GLU A 88 -16.18 11.36 -1.64
C GLU A 88 -16.94 10.08 -1.27
N VAL A 89 -16.28 8.92 -1.38
CA VAL A 89 -16.87 7.62 -0.98
C VAL A 89 -17.27 7.64 0.49
N ARG A 90 -16.40 8.15 1.37
CA ARG A 90 -16.70 8.24 2.81
C ARG A 90 -17.88 9.18 3.08
N GLU A 91 -17.94 10.32 2.41
CA GLU A 91 -19.03 11.28 2.56
C GLU A 91 -20.37 10.68 2.08
N ALA A 92 -20.37 10.03 0.92
CA ALA A 92 -21.54 9.34 0.41
C ALA A 92 -22.03 8.28 1.42
N LEU A 93 -21.14 7.39 1.86
CA LEU A 93 -21.44 6.32 2.81
C LEU A 93 -21.84 6.82 4.20
N SER A 94 -21.43 8.02 4.61
CA SER A 94 -21.80 8.58 5.92
C SER A 94 -23.30 8.77 6.11
N LYS A 95 -24.08 8.79 5.01
CA LYS A 95 -25.55 8.86 5.03
C LYS A 95 -26.20 7.54 5.48
N ALA A 96 -25.54 6.41 5.24
CA ALA A 96 -26.06 5.07 5.54
C ALA A 96 -25.30 4.37 6.68
N PHE A 97 -24.00 4.65 6.83
CA PHE A 97 -23.10 3.98 7.77
C PHE A 97 -22.53 4.94 8.82
N ARG A 98 -22.49 4.48 10.08
CA ARG A 98 -21.94 5.27 11.22
C ARG A 98 -20.47 5.01 11.51
N ASP A 99 -19.97 3.80 11.24
CA ASP A 99 -18.56 3.44 11.43
C ASP A 99 -17.88 3.27 10.07
N LEU A 100 -17.11 4.29 9.68
CA LEU A 100 -16.30 4.30 8.46
C LEU A 100 -14.80 4.41 8.77
N GLY A 101 -14.42 4.36 10.06
CA GLY A 101 -13.04 4.64 10.49
C GLY A 101 -12.03 3.59 10.04
N ARG A 102 -12.52 2.39 9.72
CA ARG A 102 -11.70 1.26 9.25
C ARG A 102 -11.86 0.98 7.75
N MET A 103 -12.56 1.85 7.02
CA MET A 103 -12.72 1.72 5.57
C MET A 103 -11.39 1.99 4.88
N THR A 104 -11.08 1.19 3.86
CA THR A 104 -9.91 1.41 2.99
C THR A 104 -10.34 1.39 1.53
N VAL A 105 -9.80 2.30 0.73
CA VAL A 105 -10.00 2.34 -0.72
C VAL A 105 -8.65 2.14 -1.40
N THR A 106 -8.59 1.19 -2.31
CA THR A 106 -7.37 0.82 -3.04
C THR A 106 -7.66 0.66 -4.51
N LEU A 107 -6.69 1.01 -5.35
CA LEU A 107 -6.77 0.77 -6.78
C LEU A 107 -6.24 -0.63 -7.09
N LYS A 108 -7.05 -1.45 -7.74
CA LYS A 108 -6.72 -2.84 -8.09
C LYS A 108 -6.18 -2.96 -9.51
N GLU A 109 -6.86 -2.34 -10.49
CA GLU A 109 -6.52 -2.42 -11.92
C GLU A 109 -6.85 -1.09 -12.62
N ARG A 110 -6.17 -0.82 -13.75
CA ARG A 110 -6.41 0.31 -14.65
C ARG A 110 -6.53 -0.16 -16.10
#